data_AF-A0A0F5JZZ4-F1
#
_entry.id   AF-A0A0F5JZZ4-F1
#
_cell.length_a   1.000
_cell.length_b   1.000
_cell.length_c   1.000
_cell.angle_alpha   90.00
_cell.angle_beta   90.00
_cell.angle_gamma   90.00
#
_symmetry.space_group_name_H-M   'P 1'
#
loop_
_entity.id
_entity.type
_entity.pdbx_description
1 polymer ?
#
loop_
_entity_poly.entity_id
_entity_poly.type
_entity_poly.pdbx_seq_one_letter_code
_entity_poly.pdbx_strand_id
1 'polypeptide(L)'
;MTQPHTTHGVTTLRPAALGGIVGRRVLTRDGVGAARMCFDGETIADVVSDAGAGAATVMSRYDNIDFLDAGDLLVLPGIVDIHGDAFERAVMPRPGVHFDYGHALWDVDRQLLVNGITTAFHGVTVSWEGGLRGASYAERMFDALHRHANVLGARHQVHLRFETHNLDDVDRACAWIDEGRIGFVALNDHLPSMYKRLGNDRKLLQYADRAQCDLDAFSQRIIHAHARADDVPAAMARLVKTALSAGLRVASHDDPDETVRRDYHALGCDVAEFPLNVPTAALAHSLGNAVIFGAPNVVRGGSHVNAPNALEMVRAGYCNVLASDYYYPAPLHAVFMLVAQGVRTLAEAWPLVSANPALAANLTDRGMLATGQRADVVVVDDSLPGLPRVVATVVNGRIVFADRHWALRSGSASAVFSDGALTNAREEE
;
A
#
# COMPACT_ATOMS: atom_id res chain seq x y z
N MET A 1 1.00 9.06 54.46
CA MET A 1 1.20 7.72 53.88
C MET A 1 0.40 7.65 52.59
N THR A 2 1.02 8.07 51.50
CA THR A 2 0.48 8.01 50.14
C THR A 2 0.87 6.66 49.55
N GLN A 3 -0.13 5.84 49.22
CA GLN A 3 0.05 4.57 48.52
C GLN A 3 0.62 4.85 47.11
N PRO A 4 1.66 4.14 46.65
CA PRO A 4 2.17 4.31 45.30
C PRO A 4 1.19 3.67 44.30
N HIS A 5 0.75 4.45 43.31
CA HIS A 5 0.06 3.93 42.14
C HIS A 5 0.99 2.97 41.40
N THR A 6 0.72 1.68 41.51
CA THR A 6 1.30 0.68 40.62
C THR A 6 0.75 0.91 39.23
N THR A 7 1.54 1.51 38.35
CA THR A 7 1.36 1.42 36.90
C THR A 7 1.44 -0.05 36.52
N HIS A 8 0.28 -0.69 36.34
CA HIS A 8 0.23 -1.97 35.64
C HIS A 8 0.75 -1.72 34.22
N GLY A 9 1.97 -2.17 33.96
CA GLY A 9 2.50 -2.23 32.61
C GLY A 9 1.52 -3.03 31.77
N VAL A 10 0.94 -2.40 30.76
CA VAL A 10 0.21 -3.12 29.72
C VAL A 10 1.26 -3.96 29.01
N THR A 11 1.39 -5.22 29.41
CA THR A 11 2.14 -6.21 28.65
C THR A 11 1.54 -6.21 27.26
N THR A 12 2.28 -5.73 26.27
CA THR A 12 1.84 -5.71 24.88
C THR A 12 1.53 -7.14 24.45
N LEU A 13 0.23 -7.47 24.33
CA LEU A 13 -0.28 -8.74 23.81
C LEU A 13 -0.02 -8.84 22.29
N ARG A 14 1.24 -8.69 21.87
CA ARG A 14 1.62 -8.95 20.49
C ARG A 14 1.68 -10.47 20.30
N PRO A 15 1.15 -11.01 19.19
CA PRO A 15 1.29 -12.42 18.85
C PRO A 15 2.77 -12.83 18.89
N ALA A 16 3.02 -14.09 19.28
CA ALA A 16 4.36 -14.65 19.23
C ALA A 16 4.92 -14.58 17.79
N ALA A 17 6.22 -14.31 17.68
CA ALA A 17 6.89 -14.36 16.39
C ALA A 17 7.04 -15.82 15.93
N LEU A 18 6.80 -16.05 14.64
CA LEU A 18 7.05 -17.32 13.98
C LEU A 18 8.55 -17.53 13.77
N GLY A 19 8.99 -18.79 13.77
CA GLY A 19 10.32 -19.16 13.30
C GLY A 19 10.43 -19.17 11.78
N GLY A 20 9.30 -19.15 11.08
CA GLY A 20 9.26 -19.15 9.63
C GLY A 20 7.96 -19.68 9.04
N ILE A 21 7.99 -19.90 7.74
CA ILE A 21 6.89 -20.47 6.95
C ILE A 21 7.46 -21.57 6.04
N VAL A 22 6.75 -22.68 5.92
CA VAL A 22 7.03 -23.73 4.93
C VAL A 22 5.81 -23.94 4.05
N GLY A 23 6.02 -24.17 2.75
CA GLY A 23 4.93 -24.46 1.82
C GLY A 23 5.44 -25.06 0.51
N ARG A 24 4.53 -25.70 -0.23
CA ARG A 24 4.82 -26.30 -1.55
C ARG A 24 4.72 -25.29 -2.69
N ARG A 25 4.08 -24.14 -2.45
CA ARG A 25 3.85 -23.07 -3.44
C ARG A 25 4.25 -21.72 -2.85
N VAL A 26 5.55 -21.45 -2.77
CA VAL A 26 6.12 -20.19 -2.30
C VAL A 26 6.66 -19.42 -3.49
N LEU A 27 6.25 -18.15 -3.66
CA LEU A 27 6.80 -17.27 -4.68
C LEU A 27 8.14 -16.70 -4.22
N THR A 28 9.22 -17.32 -4.67
CA THR A 28 10.60 -16.86 -4.46
C THR A 28 11.11 -16.12 -5.70
N ARG A 29 12.38 -15.72 -5.70
CA ARG A 29 13.04 -15.14 -6.88
C ARG A 29 13.09 -16.09 -8.08
N ASP A 30 13.08 -17.40 -7.83
CA ASP A 30 13.15 -18.44 -8.87
C ASP A 30 11.76 -18.85 -9.39
N GLY A 31 10.70 -18.18 -8.93
CA GLY A 31 9.31 -18.50 -9.24
C GLY A 31 8.59 -19.22 -8.10
N VAL A 32 7.47 -19.87 -8.44
CA VAL A 32 6.64 -20.59 -7.47
C VAL A 32 7.17 -22.02 -7.32
N GLY A 33 7.52 -22.42 -6.11
CA GLY A 33 7.97 -23.79 -5.81
C GLY A 33 7.94 -24.10 -4.32
N ALA A 34 8.35 -25.32 -3.96
CA ALA A 34 8.48 -25.72 -2.57
C ALA A 34 9.65 -24.99 -1.92
N ALA A 35 9.38 -24.32 -0.80
CA ALA A 35 10.40 -23.60 -0.06
C ALA A 35 10.08 -23.52 1.43
N ARG A 36 11.15 -23.34 2.20
CA ARG A 36 11.12 -22.99 3.62
C ARG A 36 11.78 -21.64 3.81
N MET A 37 11.06 -20.72 4.44
CA MET A 37 11.58 -19.42 4.86
C MET A 37 11.79 -19.45 6.36
N CYS A 38 12.99 -19.07 6.81
CA CYS A 38 13.29 -18.94 8.23
C CYS A 38 13.34 -17.45 8.60
N PHE A 39 12.74 -17.10 9.74
CA PHE A 39 12.70 -15.73 10.24
C PHE A 39 13.69 -15.55 11.39
N ASP A 40 14.30 -14.37 11.45
CA ASP A 40 15.00 -13.84 12.62
C ASP A 40 14.28 -12.55 13.05
N GLY A 41 13.43 -12.70 14.06
CA GLY A 41 12.53 -11.66 14.54
C GLY A 41 11.61 -11.13 13.43
N GLU A 42 11.91 -9.92 12.96
CA GLU A 42 11.10 -9.19 11.99
C GLU A 42 11.55 -9.39 10.53
N THR A 43 12.63 -10.15 10.31
CA THR A 43 13.30 -10.30 9.01
C THR A 43 13.38 -11.75 8.57
N ILE A 44 13.47 -11.96 7.25
CA ILE A 44 13.74 -13.26 6.64
C ILE A 44 15.25 -13.49 6.72
N ALA A 45 15.66 -14.48 7.51
CA ALA A 45 17.05 -14.84 7.68
C ALA A 45 17.56 -15.76 6.57
N ASP A 46 16.70 -16.64 6.06
CA ASP A 46 17.06 -17.57 5.00
C ASP A 46 15.84 -18.06 4.21
N VAL A 47 16.06 -18.44 2.95
CA VAL A 47 15.05 -19.05 2.07
C VAL A 47 15.68 -20.27 1.40
N VAL A 48 15.21 -21.45 1.78
CA VAL A 48 15.71 -22.73 1.26
C VAL A 48 14.65 -23.31 0.32
N SER A 49 14.94 -23.32 -0.97
CA SER A 49 14.18 -24.04 -1.99
C SER A 49 14.63 -25.51 -2.02
N ASP A 50 13.73 -26.43 -2.35
CA ASP A 50 13.92 -27.90 -2.25
C ASP A 50 14.90 -28.53 -3.28
N ALA A 51 15.96 -27.81 -3.67
CA ALA A 51 16.89 -28.20 -4.73
C ALA A 51 18.36 -28.40 -4.28
N GLY A 52 18.65 -28.69 -3.00
CA GLY A 52 20.04 -29.07 -2.65
C GLY A 52 20.38 -29.35 -1.20
N ALA A 53 21.56 -29.97 -1.02
CA ALA A 53 22.17 -30.45 0.23
C ALA A 53 22.41 -29.40 1.34
N GLY A 54 22.05 -28.13 1.12
CA GLY A 54 22.15 -27.05 2.11
C GLY A 54 21.08 -27.10 3.21
N ALA A 55 19.98 -27.82 3.00
CA ALA A 55 18.84 -27.88 3.92
C ALA A 55 19.21 -28.39 5.33
N ALA A 56 20.11 -29.38 5.45
CA ALA A 56 20.43 -30.02 6.74
C ALA A 56 21.21 -29.11 7.72
N THR A 57 22.01 -28.16 7.22
CA THR A 57 22.84 -27.28 8.07
C THR A 57 22.06 -26.08 8.61
N VAL A 58 21.02 -25.64 7.90
CA VAL A 58 20.12 -24.57 8.34
C VAL A 58 19.19 -25.07 9.46
N MET A 59 18.83 -26.37 9.44
CA MET A 59 17.89 -26.97 10.38
C MET A 59 18.31 -26.90 11.85
N SER A 60 19.60 -27.05 12.17
CA SER A 60 20.04 -27.05 13.58
C SER A 60 19.92 -25.70 14.29
N ARG A 61 19.71 -24.60 13.54
CA ARG A 61 19.58 -23.24 14.10
C ARG A 61 18.15 -22.88 14.50
N TYR A 62 17.17 -23.65 14.03
CA TYR A 62 15.74 -23.39 14.22
C TYR A 62 15.01 -24.56 14.89
N ASP A 63 15.75 -25.44 15.57
CA ASP A 63 15.17 -26.49 16.40
C ASP A 63 14.34 -25.86 17.54
N ASN A 64 13.10 -26.34 17.73
CA ASN A 64 12.12 -25.84 18.71
C ASN A 64 11.48 -24.45 18.45
N ILE A 65 11.43 -23.97 17.20
CA ILE A 65 10.65 -22.77 16.84
C ILE A 65 9.47 -23.16 15.95
N ASP A 66 8.32 -22.54 16.18
CA ASP A 66 7.07 -22.80 15.46
C ASP A 66 7.10 -22.25 14.03
N PHE A 67 6.94 -23.14 13.05
CA PHE A 67 6.76 -22.80 11.64
C PHE A 67 5.28 -22.87 11.28
N LEU A 68 4.80 -21.89 10.51
CA LEU A 68 3.50 -21.99 9.84
C LEU A 68 3.65 -22.92 8.63
N ASP A 69 2.88 -24.00 8.61
CA ASP A 69 2.79 -24.90 7.44
C ASP A 69 1.64 -24.46 6.53
N ALA A 70 1.99 -23.96 5.34
CA ALA A 70 1.05 -23.52 4.33
C ALA A 70 0.55 -24.65 3.42
N GLY A 71 1.13 -25.86 3.48
CA GLY A 71 0.74 -26.97 2.61
C GLY A 71 0.78 -26.60 1.12
N ASP A 72 -0.37 -26.73 0.44
CA ASP A 72 -0.57 -26.37 -0.97
C ASP A 72 -1.12 -24.96 -1.19
N LEU A 73 -1.23 -24.16 -0.12
CA LEU A 73 -1.62 -22.77 -0.24
C LEU A 73 -0.47 -21.94 -0.82
N LEU A 74 -0.83 -20.85 -1.48
CA LEU A 74 0.14 -19.99 -2.14
C LEU A 74 0.70 -18.98 -1.13
N VAL A 75 2.03 -18.96 -0.99
CA VAL A 75 2.74 -18.07 -0.07
C VAL A 75 3.43 -16.97 -0.89
N LEU A 76 3.09 -15.71 -0.60
CA LEU A 76 3.48 -14.55 -1.40
C LEU A 76 4.04 -13.42 -0.52
N PRO A 77 4.91 -12.55 -1.04
CA PRO A 77 5.27 -11.31 -0.36
C PRO A 77 4.02 -10.49 -0.03
N GLY A 78 3.98 -9.86 1.15
CA GLY A 78 2.87 -8.99 1.55
C GLY A 78 2.61 -7.85 0.56
N ILE A 79 1.34 -7.47 0.37
CA ILE A 79 0.98 -6.38 -0.54
C ILE A 79 1.42 -5.04 0.07
N VAL A 80 2.04 -4.20 -0.77
CA VAL A 80 2.42 -2.83 -0.44
C VAL A 80 1.54 -1.91 -1.25
N ASP A 81 0.68 -1.17 -0.56
CA ASP A 81 -0.25 -0.24 -1.18
C ASP A 81 0.21 1.21 -0.94
N ILE A 82 0.66 1.88 -1.99
CA ILE A 82 1.19 3.26 -1.90
C ILE A 82 0.14 4.33 -2.21
N HIS A 83 -1.10 3.92 -2.52
CA HIS A 83 -2.22 4.83 -2.72
C HIS A 83 -3.56 4.19 -2.32
N GLY A 84 -4.07 4.57 -1.14
CA GLY A 84 -5.37 4.14 -0.64
C GLY A 84 -6.19 5.30 -0.07
N ASP A 85 -7.37 5.52 -0.66
CA ASP A 85 -8.34 6.55 -0.26
C ASP A 85 -9.51 5.97 0.54
N ALA A 86 -9.63 4.64 0.59
CA ALA A 86 -10.77 3.96 1.22
C ALA A 86 -10.88 4.21 2.74
N PHE A 87 -9.79 4.57 3.43
CA PHE A 87 -9.79 4.88 4.86
C PHE A 87 -10.71 6.05 5.23
N GLU A 88 -10.92 7.00 4.31
CA GLU A 88 -11.80 8.16 4.54
C GLU A 88 -13.23 7.72 4.88
N ARG A 89 -13.69 6.59 4.33
CA ARG A 89 -15.02 6.03 4.61
C ARG A 89 -15.15 5.48 6.03
N ALA A 90 -14.05 5.07 6.67
CA ALA A 90 -14.08 4.64 8.06
C ALA A 90 -14.11 5.86 9.00
N VAL A 91 -13.40 6.94 8.66
CA VAL A 91 -13.37 8.17 9.46
C VAL A 91 -14.67 8.96 9.31
N MET A 92 -15.21 9.02 8.09
CA MET A 92 -16.44 9.74 7.77
C MET A 92 -17.32 8.90 6.83
N PRO A 93 -18.05 7.90 7.35
CA PRO A 93 -18.87 6.99 6.54
C PRO A 93 -20.02 7.69 5.83
N ARG A 94 -20.44 8.87 6.32
CA ARG A 94 -21.39 9.76 5.66
C ARG A 94 -20.95 11.21 5.83
N PRO A 95 -21.20 12.10 4.85
CA PRO A 95 -20.83 13.51 4.94
C PRO A 95 -21.26 14.15 6.27
N GLY A 96 -20.29 14.76 6.98
CA GLY A 96 -20.51 15.46 8.26
C GLY A 96 -20.61 14.56 9.50
N VAL A 97 -20.57 13.24 9.36
CA VAL A 97 -20.61 12.29 10.49
C VAL A 97 -19.23 11.68 10.69
N HIS A 98 -18.57 12.08 11.76
CA HIS A 98 -17.20 11.68 12.08
C HIS A 98 -17.16 10.61 13.18
N PHE A 99 -16.30 9.61 12.98
CA PHE A 99 -15.88 8.69 14.02
C PHE A 99 -14.52 9.10 14.58
N ASP A 100 -14.25 8.63 15.80
CA ASP A 100 -12.92 8.73 16.39
C ASP A 100 -11.89 8.02 15.48
N TYR A 101 -10.77 8.70 15.22
CA TYR A 101 -9.75 8.21 14.27
C TYR A 101 -9.13 6.90 14.73
N GLY A 102 -9.00 6.68 16.04
CA GLY A 102 -8.49 5.42 16.57
C GLY A 102 -9.41 4.26 16.18
N HIS A 103 -10.71 4.40 16.43
CA HIS A 103 -11.70 3.37 16.06
C HIS A 103 -11.75 3.13 14.54
N ALA A 104 -11.74 4.21 13.74
CA ALA A 104 -11.70 4.11 12.28
C ALA A 104 -10.44 3.39 11.78
N LEU A 105 -9.27 3.71 12.35
CA LEU A 105 -8.01 3.07 12.01
C LEU A 105 -7.97 1.58 12.35
N TRP A 106 -8.61 1.17 13.45
CA TRP A 106 -8.75 -0.26 13.79
C TRP A 106 -9.57 -1.02 12.75
N ASP A 107 -10.69 -0.47 12.29
CA ASP A 107 -11.48 -1.06 11.21
C ASP A 107 -10.67 -1.15 9.91
N VAL A 108 -10.00 -0.06 9.53
CA VAL A 108 -9.12 -0.01 8.36
C VAL A 108 -8.01 -1.06 8.45
N ASP A 109 -7.32 -1.19 9.59
CA ASP A 109 -6.29 -2.20 9.81
C ASP A 109 -6.81 -3.62 9.57
N ARG A 110 -8.00 -3.96 10.09
CA ARG A 110 -8.60 -5.27 9.82
C ARG A 110 -8.88 -5.49 8.34
N GLN A 111 -9.40 -4.47 7.65
CA GLN A 111 -9.68 -4.54 6.22
C GLN A 111 -8.39 -4.66 5.38
N LEU A 112 -7.32 -3.98 5.75
CA LEU A 112 -6.01 -4.12 5.09
C LEU A 112 -5.49 -5.55 5.23
N LEU A 113 -5.47 -6.07 6.46
CA LEU A 113 -4.89 -7.37 6.78
C LEU A 113 -5.66 -8.54 6.13
N VAL A 114 -6.99 -8.51 6.11
CA VAL A 114 -7.80 -9.54 5.43
C VAL A 114 -7.65 -9.48 3.90
N ASN A 115 -7.19 -8.36 3.34
CA ASN A 115 -6.87 -8.23 1.92
C ASN A 115 -5.37 -8.37 1.63
N GLY A 116 -4.57 -8.79 2.61
CA GLY A 116 -3.15 -9.08 2.45
C GLY A 116 -2.24 -7.85 2.35
N ILE A 117 -2.75 -6.66 2.65
CA ILE A 117 -1.97 -5.42 2.65
C ILE A 117 -1.20 -5.32 3.96
N THR A 118 0.12 -5.48 3.90
CA THR A 118 1.02 -5.44 5.07
C THR A 118 1.64 -4.06 5.28
N THR A 119 1.72 -3.24 4.23
CA THR A 119 2.13 -1.83 4.29
C THR A 119 1.14 -1.00 3.46
N ALA A 120 0.52 0.00 4.08
CA ALA A 120 -0.45 0.88 3.43
C ALA A 120 -0.06 2.35 3.63
N PHE A 121 -0.07 3.12 2.55
CA PHE A 121 0.05 4.56 2.58
C PHE A 121 -1.34 5.18 2.40
N HIS A 122 -1.79 5.89 3.44
CA HIS A 122 -3.08 6.59 3.44
C HIS A 122 -2.95 7.91 2.67
N GLY A 123 -3.76 8.08 1.63
CA GLY A 123 -3.79 9.30 0.82
C GLY A 123 -4.40 10.47 1.60
N VAL A 124 -3.59 11.23 2.32
CA VAL A 124 -4.04 12.39 3.10
C VAL A 124 -3.88 13.65 2.26
N THR A 125 -4.99 14.26 1.86
CA THR A 125 -4.92 15.48 1.05
C THR A 125 -4.83 16.75 1.88
N VAL A 126 -3.93 17.64 1.51
CA VAL A 126 -3.83 19.02 2.04
C VAL A 126 -3.94 20.01 0.87
N SER A 127 -4.96 20.85 0.93
CA SER A 127 -5.50 21.63 -0.18
C SER A 127 -5.94 23.03 0.27
N TRP A 128 -5.85 23.97 -0.67
CA TRP A 128 -6.44 25.31 -0.57
C TRP A 128 -7.97 25.27 -0.36
N GLU A 129 -8.63 24.13 -0.64
CA GLU A 129 -10.04 23.90 -0.36
C GLU A 129 -10.35 24.01 1.15
N GLY A 130 -9.47 23.50 2.02
CA GLY A 130 -9.72 23.39 3.46
C GLY A 130 -10.68 22.24 3.84
N GLY A 131 -11.28 22.34 5.03
CA GLY A 131 -12.19 21.31 5.56
C GLY A 131 -11.51 19.96 5.75
N LEU A 132 -12.09 18.90 5.16
CA LEU A 132 -11.52 17.54 5.19
C LEU A 132 -10.20 17.40 4.43
N ARG A 133 -9.93 18.33 3.52
CA ARG A 133 -8.66 18.42 2.77
C ARG A 133 -7.75 19.51 3.34
N GLY A 134 -7.94 19.90 4.61
CA GLY A 134 -7.15 20.94 5.27
C GLY A 134 -6.10 20.38 6.24
N ALA A 135 -5.12 21.21 6.60
CA ALA A 135 -4.01 20.83 7.49
C ALA A 135 -4.46 20.28 8.85
N SER A 136 -5.53 20.83 9.45
CA SER A 136 -6.02 20.35 10.75
C SER A 136 -6.57 18.91 10.70
N TYR A 137 -7.12 18.49 9.57
CA TYR A 137 -7.58 17.11 9.36
C TYR A 137 -6.38 16.16 9.22
N ALA A 138 -5.36 16.59 8.47
CA ALA A 138 -4.11 15.86 8.31
C ALA A 138 -3.40 15.66 9.68
N GLU A 139 -3.29 16.70 10.49
CA GLU A 139 -2.66 16.62 11.83
C GLU A 139 -3.34 15.59 12.73
N ARG A 140 -4.68 15.57 12.78
CA ARG A 140 -5.43 14.57 13.55
C ARG A 140 -5.16 13.14 13.06
N MET A 141 -5.08 12.96 11.74
CA MET A 141 -4.74 11.67 11.15
C MET A 141 -3.33 11.22 11.55
N PHE A 142 -2.35 12.13 11.44
CA PHE A 142 -0.96 11.83 11.78
C PHE A 142 -0.80 11.50 13.28
N ASP A 143 -1.48 12.26 14.15
CA ASP A 143 -1.49 12.00 15.59
C ASP A 143 -2.09 10.64 15.92
N ALA A 144 -3.21 10.27 15.26
CA ALA A 144 -3.86 8.98 15.46
C ALA A 144 -2.98 7.83 14.99
N LEU A 145 -2.39 7.94 13.79
CA LEU A 145 -1.44 6.95 13.26
C LEU A 145 -0.25 6.76 14.20
N HIS A 146 0.37 7.86 14.66
CA HIS A 146 1.50 7.79 15.59
C HIS A 146 1.11 7.12 16.92
N ARG A 147 -0.03 7.52 17.51
CA ARG A 147 -0.52 6.98 18.78
C ARG A 147 -0.82 5.48 18.71
N HIS A 148 -1.30 4.99 17.57
CA HIS A 148 -1.74 3.61 17.39
C HIS A 148 -0.76 2.71 16.66
N ALA A 149 0.40 3.22 16.21
CA ALA A 149 1.40 2.48 15.44
C ALA A 149 1.83 1.15 16.10
N ASN A 150 1.78 1.07 17.44
CA ASN A 150 2.19 -0.12 18.18
C ASN A 150 1.11 -1.21 18.33
N VAL A 151 -0.15 -0.91 18.01
CA VAL A 151 -1.29 -1.82 18.19
C VAL A 151 -1.96 -2.24 16.88
N LEU A 152 -1.78 -1.46 15.81
CA LEU A 152 -2.20 -1.85 14.46
C LEU A 152 -1.31 -2.99 13.95
N GLY A 153 -1.89 -3.91 13.17
CA GLY A 153 -1.17 -5.06 12.65
C GLY A 153 -0.41 -4.76 11.35
N ALA A 154 -1.03 -4.00 10.43
CA ALA A 154 -0.36 -3.52 9.23
C ALA A 154 0.58 -2.35 9.57
N ARG A 155 1.49 -2.02 8.65
CA ARG A 155 2.23 -0.76 8.72
C ARG A 155 1.45 0.33 8.02
N HIS A 156 1.13 1.37 8.76
CA HIS A 156 0.43 2.53 8.23
C HIS A 156 1.42 3.69 8.03
N GLN A 157 1.53 4.15 6.79
CA GLN A 157 2.34 5.27 6.37
C GLN A 157 1.41 6.38 5.84
N VAL A 158 1.94 7.60 5.72
CA VAL A 158 1.21 8.72 5.12
C VAL A 158 1.73 8.96 3.71
N HIS A 159 0.81 9.00 2.76
CA HIS A 159 1.01 9.59 1.44
C HIS A 159 0.37 10.99 1.45
N LEU A 160 1.19 12.04 1.53
CA LEU A 160 0.74 13.42 1.49
C LEU A 160 0.41 13.82 0.06
N ARG A 161 -0.88 14.02 -0.23
CA ARG A 161 -1.36 14.56 -1.50
C ARG A 161 -1.49 16.08 -1.37
N PHE A 162 -0.52 16.83 -1.87
CA PHE A 162 -0.44 18.27 -1.67
C PHE A 162 -0.94 19.01 -2.91
N GLU A 163 -1.96 19.87 -2.76
CA GLU A 163 -2.35 20.77 -3.86
C GLU A 163 -1.29 21.83 -4.07
N THR A 164 -0.82 21.95 -5.31
CA THR A 164 0.22 22.88 -5.73
C THR A 164 -0.06 24.35 -5.37
N HIS A 165 -1.34 24.74 -5.37
CA HIS A 165 -1.78 26.10 -5.03
C HIS A 165 -2.03 26.33 -3.53
N ASN A 166 -1.80 25.34 -2.66
CA ASN A 166 -1.95 25.52 -1.21
C ASN A 166 -0.70 26.15 -0.57
N LEU A 167 -0.33 27.34 -1.05
CA LEU A 167 0.94 28.01 -0.74
C LEU A 167 1.14 28.28 0.76
N ASP A 168 0.05 28.50 1.50
CA ASP A 168 0.09 28.87 2.92
C ASP A 168 0.54 27.70 3.83
N ASP A 169 0.41 26.45 3.38
CA ASP A 169 0.81 25.27 4.15
C ASP A 169 2.13 24.64 3.67
N VAL A 170 2.87 25.27 2.74
CA VAL A 170 4.12 24.69 2.24
C VAL A 170 5.18 24.54 3.33
N ASP A 171 5.31 25.55 4.21
CA ASP A 171 6.25 25.48 5.35
C ASP A 171 5.84 24.40 6.34
N ARG A 172 4.52 24.24 6.56
CA ARG A 172 3.97 23.20 7.41
C ARG A 172 4.23 21.80 6.83
N ALA A 173 4.04 21.63 5.52
CA ALA A 173 4.33 20.38 4.83
C ALA A 173 5.82 20.01 4.89
N CYS A 174 6.71 21.01 4.73
CA CYS A 174 8.15 20.80 4.92
C CYS A 174 8.47 20.34 6.35
N ALA A 175 7.89 20.98 7.36
CA ALA A 175 8.08 20.58 8.76
C ALA A 175 7.62 19.13 9.03
N TRP A 176 6.46 18.72 8.50
CA TRP A 176 5.99 17.34 8.67
C TRP A 176 6.89 16.30 7.98
N ILE A 177 7.51 16.66 6.87
CA ILE A 177 8.51 15.82 6.19
C ILE A 177 9.75 15.67 7.08
N ASP A 178 10.28 16.77 7.61
CA ASP A 178 11.46 16.77 8.48
C ASP A 178 11.22 16.03 9.81
N GLU A 179 9.98 16.08 10.32
CA GLU A 179 9.53 15.33 11.50
C GLU A 179 9.31 13.82 11.22
N GLY A 180 9.44 13.38 9.96
CA GLY A 180 9.25 11.98 9.56
C GLY A 180 7.80 11.51 9.61
N ARG A 181 6.82 12.44 9.55
CA ARG A 181 5.38 12.11 9.57
C ARG A 181 4.86 11.67 8.21
N ILE A 182 5.59 11.99 7.14
CA ILE A 182 5.24 11.71 5.74
C ILE A 182 6.19 10.66 5.18
N GLY A 183 5.63 9.64 4.51
CA GLY A 183 6.43 8.58 3.87
C GLY A 183 6.48 8.68 2.34
N PHE A 184 5.55 9.40 1.72
CA PHE A 184 5.45 9.58 0.29
C PHE A 184 4.69 10.87 -0.01
N VAL A 185 5.03 11.58 -1.10
CA VAL A 185 4.40 12.86 -1.47
C VAL A 185 3.86 12.77 -2.89
N ALA A 186 2.66 13.26 -3.14
CA ALA A 186 2.17 13.57 -4.49
C ALA A 186 1.82 15.05 -4.61
N LEU A 187 2.11 15.62 -5.77
CA LEU A 187 1.62 16.94 -6.17
C LEU A 187 0.35 16.79 -6.99
N ASN A 188 -0.68 17.55 -6.60
CA ASN A 188 -1.99 17.59 -7.24
C ASN A 188 -2.29 19.02 -7.74
N ASP A 189 -3.03 19.14 -8.83
CA ASP A 189 -3.60 20.43 -9.22
C ASP A 189 -5.02 20.29 -9.77
N HIS A 190 -6.00 20.44 -8.89
CA HIS A 190 -7.41 20.44 -9.29
C HIS A 190 -7.97 21.85 -9.54
N LEU A 191 -7.19 22.90 -9.24
CA LEU A 191 -7.64 24.29 -9.29
C LEU A 191 -8.14 24.71 -10.68
N PRO A 192 -7.49 24.38 -11.82
CA PRO A 192 -7.98 24.75 -13.14
C PRO A 192 -9.41 24.25 -13.42
N SER A 193 -9.74 23.05 -12.92
CA SER A 193 -11.07 22.46 -13.08
C SER A 193 -12.12 23.14 -12.19
N MET A 194 -11.72 23.60 -11.01
CA MET A 194 -12.58 24.33 -10.07
C MET A 194 -12.82 25.77 -10.51
N TYR A 195 -11.78 26.43 -11.03
CA TYR A 195 -11.88 27.79 -11.57
C TYR A 195 -12.88 27.87 -12.72
N LYS A 196 -12.87 26.89 -13.63
CA LYS A 196 -13.87 26.78 -14.72
C LYS A 196 -15.32 26.60 -14.25
N ARG A 197 -15.54 26.25 -12.97
CA ARG A 197 -16.87 26.06 -12.37
C ARG A 197 -17.38 27.31 -11.65
N LEU A 198 -16.59 28.37 -11.52
CA LEU A 198 -17.05 29.65 -10.96
C LEU A 198 -18.29 30.13 -11.73
N GLY A 199 -19.31 30.59 -10.99
CA GLY A 199 -20.63 30.95 -11.53
C GLY A 199 -21.57 29.75 -11.78
N ASN A 200 -21.18 28.53 -11.43
CA ASN A 200 -22.05 27.35 -11.44
C ASN A 200 -22.26 26.81 -10.02
N ASP A 201 -23.08 27.52 -9.24
CA ASP A 201 -23.36 27.26 -7.82
C ASP A 201 -23.74 25.80 -7.56
N ARG A 202 -24.60 25.23 -8.41
CA ARG A 202 -25.02 23.82 -8.30
C ARG A 202 -23.84 22.85 -8.35
N LYS A 203 -22.82 23.12 -9.18
CA LYS A 203 -21.62 22.26 -9.29
C LYS A 203 -20.62 22.51 -8.18
N LEU A 204 -20.62 23.68 -7.56
CA LEU A 204 -19.69 24.06 -6.49
C LEU A 204 -20.20 23.72 -5.09
N LEU A 205 -21.52 23.65 -4.89
CA LEU A 205 -22.13 23.40 -3.58
C LEU A 205 -21.58 22.15 -2.89
N GLN A 206 -21.46 21.03 -3.62
CA GLN A 206 -20.90 19.80 -3.06
C GLN A 206 -19.43 19.94 -2.60
N TYR A 207 -18.65 20.82 -3.23
CA TYR A 207 -17.25 21.07 -2.86
C TYR A 207 -17.17 22.01 -1.66
N ALA A 208 -18.03 23.04 -1.63
CA ALA A 208 -18.16 23.94 -0.48
C ALA A 208 -18.58 23.16 0.79
N ASP A 209 -19.55 22.24 0.67
CA ASP A 209 -19.98 21.37 1.77
C ASP A 209 -18.82 20.49 2.28
N ARG A 210 -18.04 19.88 1.38
CA ARG A 210 -16.86 19.07 1.72
C ARG A 210 -15.74 19.93 2.36
N ALA A 211 -15.58 21.16 1.87
CA ALA A 211 -14.67 22.17 2.41
C ALA A 211 -15.19 22.80 3.72
N GLN A 212 -16.39 22.43 4.16
CA GLN A 212 -17.06 22.88 5.38
C GLN A 212 -17.19 24.41 5.44
N CYS A 213 -17.55 25.03 4.32
CA CYS A 213 -17.81 26.46 4.22
C CYS A 213 -19.00 26.77 3.30
N ASP A 214 -19.48 28.02 3.32
CA ASP A 214 -20.46 28.47 2.35
C ASP A 214 -19.84 28.65 0.95
N LEU A 215 -20.72 28.81 -0.04
CA LEU A 215 -20.36 28.90 -1.45
C LEU A 215 -19.54 30.15 -1.78
N ASP A 216 -19.84 31.28 -1.13
CA ASP A 216 -19.15 32.54 -1.35
C ASP A 216 -17.70 32.43 -0.86
N ALA A 217 -17.50 31.92 0.35
CA ALA A 217 -16.19 31.64 0.92
C ALA A 217 -15.40 30.65 0.06
N PHE A 218 -16.04 29.59 -0.43
CA PHE A 218 -15.37 28.62 -1.31
C PHE A 218 -14.94 29.25 -2.64
N SER A 219 -15.80 30.07 -3.24
CA SER A 219 -15.49 30.79 -4.48
C SER A 219 -14.34 31.78 -4.28
N GLN A 220 -14.29 32.47 -3.13
CA GLN A 220 -13.17 33.35 -2.79
C GLN A 220 -11.85 32.58 -2.61
N ARG A 221 -11.87 31.36 -2.04
CA ARG A 221 -10.68 30.51 -1.95
C ARG A 221 -10.15 30.14 -3.34
N ILE A 222 -11.03 29.77 -4.28
CA ILE A 222 -10.66 29.48 -5.67
C ILE A 222 -9.99 30.69 -6.32
N ILE A 223 -10.60 31.88 -6.19
CA ILE A 223 -10.08 33.13 -6.78
C ILE A 223 -8.72 33.48 -6.15
N HIS A 224 -8.60 33.39 -4.83
CA HIS A 224 -7.37 33.67 -4.10
C HIS A 224 -6.23 32.74 -4.52
N ALA A 225 -6.50 31.43 -4.58
CA ALA A 225 -5.52 30.44 -5.01
C ALA A 225 -5.07 30.69 -6.46
N HIS A 226 -6.01 31.01 -7.36
CA HIS A 226 -5.71 31.26 -8.77
C HIS A 226 -4.87 32.53 -8.97
N ALA A 227 -5.11 33.57 -8.18
CA ALA A 227 -4.38 34.83 -8.25
C ALA A 227 -2.88 34.70 -7.86
N ARG A 228 -2.49 33.57 -7.26
CA ARG A 228 -1.12 33.32 -6.79
C ARG A 228 -0.37 32.25 -7.61
N ALA A 229 -0.85 31.95 -8.82
CA ALA A 229 -0.25 30.93 -9.68
C ALA A 229 1.25 31.17 -9.95
N ASP A 230 1.69 32.43 -10.02
CA ASP A 230 3.09 32.79 -10.27
C ASP A 230 4.05 32.37 -9.14
N ASP A 231 3.55 32.19 -7.91
CA ASP A 231 4.33 31.78 -6.74
C ASP A 231 4.51 30.24 -6.67
N VAL A 232 3.67 29.47 -7.38
CA VAL A 232 3.61 28.00 -7.30
C VAL A 232 4.93 27.32 -7.69
N PRO A 233 5.61 27.68 -8.79
CA PRO A 233 6.83 26.97 -9.20
C PRO A 233 7.93 27.01 -8.13
N ALA A 234 8.16 28.18 -7.52
CA ALA A 234 9.17 28.34 -6.49
C ALA A 234 8.81 27.59 -5.19
N ALA A 235 7.53 27.60 -4.83
CA ALA A 235 7.03 26.89 -3.66
C ALA A 235 7.13 25.36 -3.82
N MET A 236 6.75 24.83 -4.99
CA MET A 236 6.82 23.39 -5.26
C MET A 236 8.25 22.91 -5.40
N ALA A 237 9.15 23.69 -6.00
CA ALA A 237 10.58 23.37 -6.01
C ALA A 237 11.16 23.25 -4.60
N ARG A 238 10.73 24.12 -3.66
CA ARG A 238 11.11 24.01 -2.25
C ARG A 238 10.58 22.71 -1.62
N LEU A 239 9.28 22.44 -1.75
CA LEU A 239 8.65 21.25 -1.17
C LEU A 239 9.28 19.95 -1.68
N VAL A 240 9.47 19.84 -3.00
CA VAL A 240 10.09 18.67 -3.63
C VAL A 240 11.53 18.50 -3.16
N LYS A 241 12.30 19.60 -3.10
CA LYS A 241 13.67 19.54 -2.56
C LYS A 241 13.70 19.04 -1.11
N THR A 242 12.78 19.49 -0.26
CA THR A 242 12.68 19.01 1.13
C THR A 242 12.37 17.51 1.18
N ALA A 243 11.36 17.06 0.41
CA ALA A 243 11.00 15.64 0.32
C ALA A 243 12.18 14.75 -0.12
N LEU A 244 12.87 15.14 -1.20
CA LEU A 244 14.02 14.41 -1.71
C LEU A 244 15.20 14.40 -0.73
N SER A 245 15.43 15.51 -0.02
CA SER A 245 16.50 15.62 0.99
C SER A 245 16.22 14.72 2.21
N ALA A 246 14.95 14.47 2.52
CA ALA A 246 14.52 13.52 3.53
C ALA A 246 14.51 12.05 3.02
N GLY A 247 14.89 11.80 1.77
CA GLY A 247 14.93 10.47 1.16
C GLY A 247 13.56 9.94 0.70
N LEU A 248 12.56 10.82 0.62
CA LEU A 248 11.24 10.48 0.10
C LEU A 248 11.21 10.56 -1.43
N ARG A 249 10.26 9.84 -2.04
CA ARG A 249 9.93 9.95 -3.46
C ARG A 249 8.74 10.88 -3.63
N VAL A 250 8.65 11.47 -4.81
CA VAL A 250 7.58 12.43 -5.12
C VAL A 250 6.87 12.00 -6.40
N ALA A 251 5.55 11.89 -6.33
CA ALA A 251 4.68 11.70 -7.46
C ALA A 251 4.11 13.02 -7.96
N SER A 252 3.65 13.03 -9.20
CA SER A 252 2.54 13.91 -9.60
C SER A 252 1.31 13.07 -9.91
N HIS A 253 0.15 13.67 -9.71
CA HIS A 253 -1.14 13.01 -9.82
C HIS A 253 -1.95 13.58 -10.99
N ASP A 254 -2.63 12.69 -11.73
CA ASP A 254 -3.53 13.02 -12.84
C ASP A 254 -2.88 13.87 -13.94
N ASP A 255 -1.65 13.49 -14.35
CA ASP A 255 -0.94 14.19 -15.42
C ASP A 255 -1.79 14.24 -16.71
N PRO A 256 -2.18 15.43 -17.19
CA PRO A 256 -3.13 15.57 -18.29
C PRO A 256 -2.49 15.35 -19.65
N ASP A 257 -1.19 15.60 -19.79
CA ASP A 257 -0.44 15.52 -21.03
C ASP A 257 1.06 15.34 -20.80
N GLU A 258 1.77 15.11 -21.89
CA GLU A 258 3.21 14.88 -21.91
C GLU A 258 4.04 16.09 -21.45
N THR A 259 3.54 17.31 -21.64
CA THR A 259 4.25 18.53 -21.25
C THR A 259 4.30 18.62 -19.73
N VAL A 260 3.13 18.48 -19.08
CA VAL A 260 3.03 18.50 -17.62
C VAL A 260 3.86 17.38 -16.99
N ARG A 261 3.89 16.17 -17.59
CA ARG A 261 4.75 15.08 -17.11
C ARG A 261 6.24 15.44 -17.19
N ARG A 262 6.70 16.08 -18.27
CA ARG A 262 8.12 16.52 -18.37
C ARG A 262 8.45 17.55 -17.31
N ASP A 263 7.55 18.49 -17.05
CA ASP A 263 7.76 19.54 -16.05
C ASP A 263 7.90 18.94 -14.65
N TYR A 264 7.00 18.05 -14.26
CA TYR A 264 7.09 17.34 -12.97
C TYR A 264 8.31 16.43 -12.89
N HIS A 265 8.68 15.73 -13.98
CA HIS A 265 9.90 14.94 -14.00
C HIS A 265 11.14 15.81 -13.77
N ALA A 266 11.23 16.96 -14.45
CA ALA A 266 12.32 17.92 -14.28
C ALA A 266 12.35 18.54 -12.87
N LEU A 267 11.20 18.66 -12.21
CA LEU A 267 11.10 19.10 -10.82
C LEU A 267 11.64 18.07 -9.81
N GLY A 268 11.74 16.79 -10.21
CA GLY A 268 12.19 15.69 -9.38
C GLY A 268 11.09 14.68 -9.01
N CYS A 269 9.90 14.78 -9.61
CA CYS A 269 8.86 13.77 -9.45
C CYS A 269 9.15 12.57 -10.37
N ASP A 270 9.61 11.47 -9.79
CA ASP A 270 9.97 10.23 -10.48
C ASP A 270 8.86 9.17 -10.45
N VAL A 271 7.68 9.54 -9.98
CA VAL A 271 6.47 8.73 -10.03
C VAL A 271 5.35 9.49 -10.76
N ALA A 272 4.66 8.81 -11.67
CA ALA A 272 3.49 9.33 -12.37
C ALA A 272 2.26 8.53 -11.89
N GLU A 273 1.39 9.21 -11.17
CA GLU A 273 0.22 8.60 -10.54
C GLU A 273 -1.05 8.90 -11.34
N PHE A 274 -1.71 7.84 -11.81
CA PHE A 274 -2.93 7.91 -12.63
C PHE A 274 -2.84 8.86 -13.85
N PRO A 275 -1.83 8.72 -14.74
CA PRO A 275 -1.76 9.55 -15.95
C PRO A 275 -3.06 9.44 -16.76
N LEU A 276 -3.57 10.58 -17.24
CA LEU A 276 -4.93 10.68 -17.79
C LEU A 276 -5.06 10.15 -19.22
N ASN A 277 -3.95 9.84 -19.89
CA ASN A 277 -3.94 9.29 -21.24
C ASN A 277 -2.72 8.40 -21.50
N VAL A 278 -2.81 7.59 -22.57
CA VAL A 278 -1.77 6.62 -22.94
C VAL A 278 -0.44 7.28 -23.33
N PRO A 279 -0.40 8.33 -24.18
CA PRO A 279 0.85 9.06 -24.46
C PRO A 279 1.60 9.52 -23.20
N THR A 280 0.90 10.08 -22.21
CA THR A 280 1.50 10.51 -20.95
C THR A 280 2.08 9.34 -20.17
N ALA A 281 1.35 8.21 -20.07
CA ALA A 281 1.84 7.00 -19.41
C ALA A 281 3.08 6.41 -20.11
N ALA A 282 3.07 6.37 -21.43
CA ALA A 282 4.19 5.90 -22.24
C ALA A 282 5.43 6.80 -22.06
N LEU A 283 5.22 8.12 -22.02
CA LEU A 283 6.30 9.07 -21.74
C LEU A 283 6.87 8.86 -20.33
N ALA A 284 6.02 8.77 -19.30
CA ALA A 284 6.44 8.53 -17.93
C ALA A 284 7.34 7.29 -17.84
N HIS A 285 6.92 6.20 -18.48
CA HIS A 285 7.71 4.97 -18.60
C HIS A 285 9.05 5.21 -19.30
N SER A 286 9.08 5.93 -20.43
CA SER A 286 10.32 6.24 -21.16
C SER A 286 11.31 7.11 -20.39
N LEU A 287 10.81 7.92 -19.43
CA LEU A 287 11.61 8.71 -18.50
C LEU A 287 12.11 7.89 -17.29
N GLY A 288 11.78 6.59 -17.23
CA GLY A 288 12.11 5.72 -16.10
C GLY A 288 11.28 6.01 -14.85
N ASN A 289 10.15 6.72 -14.97
CA ASN A 289 9.27 6.98 -13.84
C ASN A 289 8.44 5.73 -13.52
N ALA A 290 8.17 5.50 -12.24
CA ALA A 290 7.20 4.49 -11.86
C ALA A 290 5.78 4.98 -12.21
N VAL A 291 5.00 4.17 -12.91
CA VAL A 291 3.62 4.51 -13.29
C VAL A 291 2.62 3.72 -12.44
N ILE A 292 1.74 4.44 -11.77
CA ILE A 292 0.72 3.87 -10.87
C ILE A 292 -0.66 3.93 -11.55
N PHE A 293 -1.37 2.80 -11.52
CA PHE A 293 -2.79 2.74 -11.85
C PHE A 293 -3.60 2.09 -10.73
N GLY A 294 -4.91 2.32 -10.73
CA GLY A 294 -5.81 1.74 -9.75
C GLY A 294 -6.13 0.30 -10.12
N ALA A 295 -5.83 -0.63 -9.20
CA ALA A 295 -6.25 -2.02 -9.30
C ALA A 295 -7.77 -2.19 -9.54
N PRO A 296 -8.68 -1.35 -8.98
CA PRO A 296 -10.12 -1.47 -9.27
C PRO A 296 -10.46 -1.34 -10.76
N ASN A 297 -9.67 -0.60 -11.55
CA ASN A 297 -9.88 -0.43 -12.98
C ASN A 297 -9.52 -1.70 -13.77
N VAL A 298 -8.60 -2.53 -13.26
CA VAL A 298 -8.34 -3.88 -13.79
C VAL A 298 -9.52 -4.79 -13.48
N VAL A 299 -9.97 -4.81 -12.22
CA VAL A 299 -11.02 -5.72 -11.74
C VAL A 299 -12.36 -5.46 -12.42
N ARG A 300 -12.69 -4.19 -12.67
CA ARG A 300 -13.96 -3.80 -13.31
C ARG A 300 -13.94 -3.89 -14.84
N GLY A 301 -12.77 -4.07 -15.45
CA GLY A 301 -12.63 -4.08 -16.92
C GLY A 301 -12.77 -2.70 -17.58
N GLY A 302 -12.66 -1.60 -16.83
CA GLY A 302 -12.74 -0.24 -17.37
C GLY A 302 -12.72 0.87 -16.30
N SER A 303 -12.27 2.07 -16.70
CA SER A 303 -12.29 3.27 -15.86
C SER A 303 -13.67 3.94 -15.83
N HIS A 304 -14.03 4.56 -14.71
CA HIS A 304 -15.26 5.38 -14.60
C HIS A 304 -15.10 6.78 -15.22
N VAL A 305 -13.89 7.19 -15.61
CA VAL A 305 -13.54 8.59 -15.93
C VAL A 305 -12.70 8.74 -17.20
N ASN A 306 -13.05 8.10 -18.32
CA ASN A 306 -12.31 8.19 -19.61
C ASN A 306 -10.77 7.97 -19.53
N ALA A 307 -10.24 7.53 -18.40
CA ALA A 307 -8.83 7.30 -18.17
C ALA A 307 -8.40 5.99 -18.86
N PRO A 308 -7.08 5.79 -19.08
CA PRO A 308 -6.57 4.58 -19.71
C PRO A 308 -7.07 3.33 -19.00
N ASN A 309 -7.38 2.31 -19.78
CA ASN A 309 -7.71 1.00 -19.23
C ASN A 309 -6.46 0.41 -18.57
N ALA A 310 -6.49 0.24 -17.24
CA ALA A 310 -5.35 -0.24 -16.48
C ALA A 310 -4.85 -1.63 -16.94
N LEU A 311 -5.75 -2.51 -17.39
CA LEU A 311 -5.39 -3.81 -17.95
C LEU A 311 -4.53 -3.66 -19.21
N GLU A 312 -4.94 -2.76 -20.12
CA GLU A 312 -4.19 -2.48 -21.35
C GLU A 312 -2.85 -1.80 -21.05
N MET A 313 -2.77 -0.96 -20.01
CA MET A 313 -1.51 -0.36 -19.59
C MET A 313 -0.53 -1.41 -19.05
N VAL A 314 -1.03 -2.43 -18.32
CA VAL A 314 -0.20 -3.57 -17.90
C VAL A 314 0.27 -4.41 -19.10
N ARG A 315 -0.62 -4.68 -20.08
CA ARG A 315 -0.23 -5.37 -21.33
C ARG A 315 0.83 -4.59 -22.11
N ALA A 316 0.67 -3.28 -22.21
CA ALA A 316 1.59 -2.40 -22.93
C ALA A 316 2.92 -2.18 -22.19
N GLY A 317 3.02 -2.59 -20.92
CA GLY A 317 4.22 -2.36 -20.10
C GLY A 317 4.33 -0.95 -19.51
N TYR A 318 3.27 -0.15 -19.58
CA TYR A 318 3.21 1.22 -19.06
C TYR A 318 2.66 1.31 -17.64
N CYS A 319 2.46 0.19 -16.95
CA CYS A 319 2.03 0.13 -15.55
C CYS A 319 3.08 -0.61 -14.73
N ASN A 320 3.59 0.05 -13.68
CA ASN A 320 4.55 -0.53 -12.74
C ASN A 320 3.87 -0.94 -11.44
N VAL A 321 2.82 -0.23 -11.03
CA VAL A 321 2.15 -0.40 -9.73
C VAL A 321 0.63 -0.43 -9.89
N LEU A 322 -0.01 -1.36 -9.18
CA LEU A 322 -1.47 -1.43 -9.02
C LEU A 322 -1.83 -1.14 -7.56
N ALA A 323 -2.35 0.06 -7.31
CA ALA A 323 -2.76 0.51 -5.97
C ALA A 323 -4.24 0.20 -5.68
N SER A 324 -4.60 0.12 -4.41
CA SER A 324 -5.97 -0.20 -4.00
C SER A 324 -6.97 0.90 -4.33
N ASP A 325 -6.50 2.16 -4.36
CA ASP A 325 -7.33 3.33 -4.62
C ASP A 325 -8.50 3.36 -3.62
N TYR A 326 -9.74 3.28 -4.09
CA TYR A 326 -10.92 3.31 -3.24
C TYR A 326 -11.42 1.92 -2.80
N TYR A 327 -10.68 0.83 -3.08
CA TYR A 327 -11.14 -0.55 -2.83
C TYR A 327 -10.01 -1.54 -2.51
N TYR A 328 -9.79 -1.79 -1.21
CA TYR A 328 -8.73 -2.67 -0.68
C TYR A 328 -8.61 -4.08 -1.26
N PRO A 329 -9.70 -4.80 -1.61
CA PRO A 329 -9.56 -6.12 -2.23
C PRO A 329 -8.91 -6.10 -3.62
N ALA A 330 -8.95 -4.95 -4.31
CA ALA A 330 -8.62 -4.88 -5.73
C ALA A 330 -7.20 -5.34 -6.10
N PRO A 331 -6.12 -5.02 -5.37
CA PRO A 331 -4.76 -5.42 -5.76
C PRO A 331 -4.60 -6.94 -5.89
N LEU A 332 -5.10 -7.70 -4.91
CA LEU A 332 -5.09 -9.17 -4.95
C LEU A 332 -5.85 -9.69 -6.19
N HIS A 333 -7.11 -9.26 -6.34
CA HIS A 333 -7.95 -9.72 -7.44
C HIS A 333 -7.40 -9.31 -8.82
N ALA A 334 -6.80 -8.11 -8.94
CA ALA A 334 -6.21 -7.64 -10.19
C ALA A 334 -5.07 -8.54 -10.66
N VAL A 335 -4.18 -8.98 -9.75
CA VAL A 335 -3.09 -9.91 -10.11
C VAL A 335 -3.65 -11.23 -10.62
N PHE A 336 -4.59 -11.84 -9.91
CA PHE A 336 -5.17 -13.12 -10.35
C PHE A 336 -5.96 -13.00 -11.65
N MET A 337 -6.61 -11.86 -11.91
CA MET A 337 -7.26 -11.59 -13.19
C MET A 337 -6.25 -11.44 -14.34
N LEU A 338 -5.12 -10.77 -14.11
CA LEU A 338 -4.03 -10.68 -15.10
C LEU A 338 -3.50 -12.06 -15.48
N VAL A 339 -3.32 -12.93 -14.48
CA VAL A 339 -2.87 -14.32 -14.68
C VAL A 339 -3.92 -15.14 -15.44
N ALA A 340 -5.18 -15.08 -15.01
CA ALA A 340 -6.27 -15.83 -15.64
C ALA A 340 -6.49 -15.43 -17.11
N GLN A 341 -6.22 -14.17 -17.46
CA GLN A 341 -6.32 -13.67 -18.84
C GLN A 341 -5.04 -13.86 -19.67
N GLY A 342 -4.00 -14.49 -19.11
CA GLY A 342 -2.73 -14.71 -19.79
C GLY A 342 -1.94 -13.44 -20.09
N VAL A 343 -2.22 -12.34 -19.37
CA VAL A 343 -1.51 -11.06 -19.55
C VAL A 343 -0.10 -11.12 -18.97
N ARG A 344 0.06 -11.80 -17.83
CA ARG A 344 1.33 -12.02 -17.13
C ARG A 344 1.25 -13.34 -16.38
N THR A 345 2.39 -14.00 -16.16
CA THR A 345 2.48 -15.07 -15.16
C THR A 345 2.34 -14.49 -13.75
N LEU A 346 2.08 -15.34 -12.74
CA LEU A 346 1.97 -14.87 -11.35
C LEU A 346 3.27 -14.18 -10.87
N ALA A 347 4.43 -14.73 -11.24
CA ALA A 347 5.74 -14.17 -10.87
C ALA A 347 5.99 -12.79 -11.51
N GLU A 348 5.45 -12.54 -12.71
CA GLU A 348 5.54 -11.24 -13.38
C GLU A 348 4.48 -10.24 -12.89
N ALA A 349 3.31 -10.72 -12.45
CA ALA A 349 2.20 -9.87 -12.01
C ALA A 349 2.30 -9.45 -10.54
N TRP A 350 2.78 -10.32 -9.65
CA TRP A 350 2.87 -10.02 -8.21
C TRP A 350 3.73 -8.79 -7.86
N PRO A 351 4.85 -8.52 -8.54
CA PRO A 351 5.63 -7.29 -8.32
C PRO A 351 4.80 -6.01 -8.45
N LEU A 352 3.74 -5.99 -9.27
CA LEU A 352 2.86 -4.81 -9.44
C LEU A 352 2.18 -4.37 -8.13
N VAL A 353 2.01 -5.27 -7.17
CA VAL A 353 1.30 -4.99 -5.90
C VAL A 353 2.21 -5.14 -4.67
N SER A 354 3.50 -5.43 -4.87
CA SER A 354 4.41 -5.71 -3.76
C SER A 354 5.80 -5.07 -3.96
N ALA A 355 6.70 -5.70 -4.72
CA ALA A 355 8.05 -5.17 -4.93
C ALA A 355 8.09 -3.79 -5.60
N ASN A 356 7.30 -3.58 -6.66
CA ASN A 356 7.31 -2.32 -7.40
C ASN A 356 6.76 -1.14 -6.57
N PRO A 357 5.60 -1.25 -5.87
CA PRO A 357 5.17 -0.17 -4.99
C PRO A 357 6.16 0.09 -3.85
N ALA A 358 6.80 -0.94 -3.29
CA ALA A 358 7.86 -0.74 -2.30
C ALA A 358 9.00 0.11 -2.87
N LEU A 359 9.52 -0.24 -4.05
CA LEU A 359 10.58 0.52 -4.72
C LEU A 359 10.14 1.95 -5.10
N ALA A 360 8.91 2.12 -5.60
CA ALA A 360 8.36 3.44 -5.95
C ALA A 360 8.23 4.38 -4.73
N ALA A 361 8.07 3.82 -3.53
CA ALA A 361 8.10 4.56 -2.26
C ALA A 361 9.47 4.51 -1.55
N ASN A 362 10.54 4.09 -2.24
CA ASN A 362 11.90 3.96 -1.70
C ASN A 362 12.05 2.98 -0.51
N LEU A 363 11.19 1.98 -0.42
CA LEU A 363 11.25 0.89 0.55
C LEU A 363 11.98 -0.31 -0.08
N THR A 364 13.24 -0.53 0.29
CA THR A 364 14.08 -1.63 -0.24
C THR A 364 14.07 -2.87 0.65
N ASP A 365 13.42 -2.80 1.80
CA ASP A 365 13.41 -3.82 2.86
C ASP A 365 12.19 -4.75 2.79
N ARG A 366 11.32 -4.63 1.79
CA ARG A 366 10.12 -5.46 1.63
C ARG A 366 9.70 -5.63 0.18
N GLY A 367 8.67 -6.44 -0.03
CA GLY A 367 8.06 -6.70 -1.33
C GLY A 367 8.59 -7.96 -2.02
N MET A 368 9.51 -8.67 -1.36
CA MET A 368 10.08 -9.93 -1.83
C MET A 368 10.26 -10.92 -0.68
N LEU A 369 10.10 -12.22 -0.97
CA LEU A 369 10.45 -13.30 -0.06
C LEU A 369 11.93 -13.68 -0.28
N ALA A 370 12.84 -12.94 0.36
CA ALA A 370 14.28 -13.13 0.22
C ALA A 370 15.02 -12.75 1.50
N THR A 371 16.22 -13.31 1.71
CA THR A 371 17.08 -12.99 2.85
C THR A 371 17.31 -11.49 3.01
N GLY A 372 17.22 -11.01 4.26
CA GLY A 372 17.36 -9.61 4.64
C GLY A 372 16.11 -8.75 4.42
N GLN A 373 15.07 -9.28 3.75
CA GLN A 373 13.77 -8.61 3.64
C GLN A 373 12.96 -8.77 4.92
N ARG A 374 11.96 -7.92 5.13
CA ARG A 374 10.98 -8.08 6.21
C ARG A 374 10.20 -9.37 6.04
N ALA A 375 9.89 -10.00 7.16
CA ALA A 375 9.00 -11.15 7.23
C ALA A 375 7.53 -10.72 7.12
N ASP A 376 7.18 -10.07 6.00
CA ASP A 376 5.84 -9.63 5.64
C ASP A 376 5.31 -10.56 4.54
N VAL A 377 4.40 -11.46 4.91
CA VAL A 377 3.98 -12.59 4.07
C VAL A 377 2.46 -12.72 4.07
N VAL A 378 1.88 -13.08 2.93
CA VAL A 378 0.47 -13.46 2.84
C VAL A 378 0.35 -14.90 2.36
N VAL A 379 -0.61 -15.62 2.93
CA VAL A 379 -0.99 -16.96 2.49
C VAL A 379 -2.35 -16.86 1.84
N VAL A 380 -2.43 -17.32 0.59
CA VAL A 380 -3.59 -17.19 -0.28
C VAL A 380 -4.12 -18.57 -0.64
N ASP A 381 -5.42 -18.74 -0.49
CA ASP A 381 -6.17 -19.86 -1.03
C ASP A 381 -6.78 -19.42 -2.36
N ASP A 382 -6.26 -20.00 -3.44
CA ASP A 382 -6.69 -19.77 -4.81
C ASP A 382 -7.41 -21.00 -5.42
N SER A 383 -7.90 -21.91 -4.57
CA SER A 383 -8.61 -23.11 -5.00
C SER A 383 -9.94 -22.83 -5.71
N LEU A 384 -10.54 -21.66 -5.49
CA LEU A 384 -11.70 -21.16 -6.22
C LEU A 384 -11.26 -20.19 -7.32
N PRO A 385 -11.34 -20.59 -8.61
CA PRO A 385 -10.93 -19.73 -9.71
C PRO A 385 -11.67 -18.39 -9.71
N GLY A 386 -10.92 -17.29 -9.85
CA GLY A 386 -11.46 -15.92 -9.87
C GLY A 386 -11.78 -15.32 -8.50
N LEU A 387 -11.73 -16.11 -7.42
CA LEU A 387 -12.01 -15.67 -6.05
C LEU A 387 -10.87 -16.07 -5.09
N PRO A 388 -9.64 -15.59 -5.32
CA PRO A 388 -8.54 -15.78 -4.38
C PRO A 388 -8.90 -15.12 -3.03
N ARG A 389 -8.56 -15.78 -1.93
CA ARG A 389 -8.76 -15.25 -0.58
C ARG A 389 -7.48 -15.33 0.24
N VAL A 390 -7.17 -14.28 0.99
CA VAL A 390 -6.11 -14.33 1.99
C VAL A 390 -6.65 -15.11 3.18
N VAL A 391 -5.88 -16.10 3.62
CA VAL A 391 -6.23 -16.99 4.74
C VAL A 391 -5.32 -16.76 5.95
N ALA A 392 -4.15 -16.16 5.74
CA ALA A 392 -3.31 -15.60 6.79
C ALA A 392 -2.47 -14.43 6.29
N THR A 393 -2.24 -13.46 7.17
CA THR A 393 -1.33 -12.34 6.96
C THR A 393 -0.33 -12.28 8.10
N VAL A 394 0.94 -12.28 7.73
CA VAL A 394 2.09 -12.18 8.62
C VAL A 394 2.75 -10.83 8.41
N VAL A 395 2.95 -10.07 9.48
CA VAL A 395 3.68 -8.80 9.46
C VAL A 395 4.77 -8.86 10.53
N ASN A 396 6.01 -8.52 10.16
CA ASN A 396 7.17 -8.62 11.06
C ASN A 396 7.30 -10.02 11.69
N GLY A 397 7.07 -11.08 10.91
CA GLY A 397 7.17 -12.46 11.37
C GLY A 397 6.05 -12.90 12.32
N ARG A 398 5.00 -12.08 12.53
CA ARG A 398 3.87 -12.40 13.41
C ARG A 398 2.59 -12.56 12.61
N ILE A 399 1.80 -13.60 12.91
CA ILE A 399 0.44 -13.74 12.36
C ILE A 399 -0.42 -12.64 12.96
N VAL A 400 -0.89 -11.72 12.13
CA VAL A 400 -1.77 -10.60 12.53
C VAL A 400 -3.21 -10.78 12.01
N PHE A 401 -3.41 -11.70 11.06
CA PHE A 401 -4.72 -12.17 10.61
C PHE A 401 -4.65 -13.65 10.24
N ALA A 402 -5.72 -14.39 10.54
CA ALA A 402 -5.94 -15.77 10.12
C ALA A 402 -7.44 -16.07 10.06
N ASP A 403 -7.92 -16.69 8.97
CA ASP A 403 -9.34 -17.10 8.82
C ASP A 403 -9.64 -18.50 9.38
N ARG A 404 -8.59 -19.24 9.78
CA ARG A 404 -8.63 -20.63 10.24
C ARG A 404 -7.57 -20.89 11.30
N HIS A 405 -7.67 -22.04 11.96
CA HIS A 405 -6.58 -22.55 12.80
C HIS A 405 -5.41 -22.99 11.92
N TRP A 406 -4.20 -22.58 12.31
CA TRP A 406 -2.97 -22.96 11.63
C TRP A 406 -2.20 -23.97 12.47
N ALA A 407 -1.77 -25.06 11.83
CA ALA A 407 -0.84 -25.99 12.44
C ALA A 407 0.53 -25.31 12.53
N LEU A 408 1.06 -25.21 13.75
CA LEU A 408 2.45 -24.83 13.99
C LEU A 408 3.26 -26.11 14.09
N ARG A 409 4.26 -26.27 13.21
CA ARG A 409 5.21 -27.39 13.30
C ARG A 409 6.37 -26.96 14.16
N SER A 410 6.64 -27.69 15.24
CA SER A 410 7.89 -27.56 15.98
C SER A 410 9.04 -28.03 15.08
N GLY A 411 10.00 -27.13 14.82
CA GLY A 411 11.17 -27.47 14.02
C GLY A 411 11.95 -28.61 14.66
N SER A 412 11.93 -29.79 14.04
CA SER A 412 12.99 -30.79 14.17
C SER A 412 13.56 -31.11 12.79
N ALA A 413 14.86 -31.38 12.75
CA ALA A 413 15.65 -31.55 11.53
C ALA A 413 15.23 -32.71 10.58
N SER A 414 14.18 -33.50 10.88
CA SER A 414 13.87 -34.72 10.10
C SER A 414 12.44 -34.86 9.58
N ALA A 415 11.51 -33.94 9.86
CA ALA A 415 10.07 -34.23 9.70
C ALA A 415 9.31 -33.42 8.64
N VAL A 416 9.99 -32.63 7.80
CA VAL A 416 9.30 -31.61 6.96
C VAL A 416 9.07 -32.03 5.51
N PHE A 417 9.81 -33.03 5.00
CA PHE A 417 9.64 -33.52 3.61
C PHE A 417 9.32 -35.02 3.50
N SER A 418 9.20 -35.72 4.63
CA SER A 418 8.82 -37.14 4.67
C SER A 418 7.34 -37.30 5.04
N ASP A 419 6.45 -37.07 4.08
CA ASP A 419 5.19 -37.82 4.02
C ASP A 419 4.68 -37.83 2.57
N GLY A 420 5.32 -38.69 1.78
CA GLY A 420 4.78 -39.21 0.54
C GLY A 420 4.43 -40.68 0.74
N ALA A 421 3.20 -40.98 1.16
CA ALA A 421 2.53 -42.25 0.94
C ALA A 421 1.05 -42.18 1.38
N LEU A 422 0.20 -41.52 0.60
CA LEU A 422 -1.18 -41.99 0.52
C LEU A 422 -1.16 -43.22 -0.40
N THR A 423 -0.97 -44.38 0.25
CA THR A 423 -1.26 -45.68 -0.34
C THR A 423 -2.69 -45.68 -0.86
N ASN A 424 -2.84 -45.60 -2.18
CA ASN A 424 -4.02 -46.11 -2.86
C ASN A 424 -4.02 -47.63 -2.70
N ALA A 425 -4.64 -48.10 -1.62
CA ALA A 425 -5.03 -49.47 -1.43
C ALA A 425 -6.52 -49.47 -1.10
N ARG A 426 -7.34 -49.63 -2.14
CA ARG A 426 -8.56 -50.45 -2.13
C ARG A 426 -9.00 -50.69 -3.58
N GLU A 427 -8.59 -51.86 -4.04
CA GLU A 427 -9.20 -52.68 -5.08
C GLU A 427 -10.66 -53.04 -4.73
N GLU A 428 -11.44 -53.35 -5.78
CA GLU A 428 -12.56 -54.30 -5.84
C GLU A 428 -13.83 -54.02 -5.00
N GLU A 429 -14.85 -53.43 -5.63
CA GLU A 429 -16.04 -54.13 -6.21
C GLU A 429 -16.93 -53.15 -7.00
#